data_AF-A0A8I0H5U9-F1
#
_entry.id   AF-A0A8I0H5U9-F1
#
_cell.length_a   1.000
_cell.length_b   1.000
_cell.length_c   1.000
_cell.angle_alpha   90.00
_cell.angle_beta   90.00
_cell.angle_gamma   90.00
#
_symmetry.space_group_name_H-M   'P 1'
#
loop_
_entity.id
_entity.type
_entity.pdbx_description
1 polymer ?
#
loop_
_entity_poly.entity_id
_entity_poly.type
_entity_poly.pdbx_seq_one_letter_code
_entity_poly.pdbx_strand_id
1 'polypeptide(L)' 'MALTAEEKQEIIKTYATHEGDTGSPEVQVALLTKRIADLTEHLKEHKHD' A
#
# COMPACT_ATOMS: atom_id res chain seq x y z
N MET A 1 8.87 -4.62 -0.39
CA MET A 1 8.28 -5.76 -1.14
C MET A 1 7.18 -5.27 -2.08
N ALA A 2 6.81 -6.07 -3.08
CA ALA A 2 5.73 -5.74 -4.02
C ALA A 2 4.37 -6.15 -3.45
N LEU A 3 3.38 -5.25 -3.51
CA LEU A 3 2.00 -5.54 -3.12
C LEU A 3 1.36 -6.54 -4.10
N THR A 4 0.63 -7.51 -3.55
CA THR A 4 -0.19 -8.41 -4.38
C THR A 4 -1.35 -7.64 -5.02
N ALA A 5 -1.93 -8.22 -6.07
CA ALA A 5 -3.07 -7.60 -6.74
C ALA A 5 -4.30 -7.54 -5.82
N GLU A 6 -4.48 -8.57 -4.99
CA GLU A 6 -5.56 -8.70 -4.03
C GLU A 6 -5.45 -7.64 -2.93
N GLU A 7 -4.30 -7.51 -2.27
CA GLU A 7 -4.08 -6.50 -1.21
C GLU A 7 -4.24 -5.08 -1.76
N LYS A 8 -3.72 -4.83 -2.97
CA LYS A 8 -3.88 -3.53 -3.62
C LYS A 8 -5.36 -3.21 -3.87
N GLN A 9 -6.14 -4.18 -4.34
CA GLN A 9 -7.58 -3.98 -4.56
C GLN A 9 -8.34 -3.77 -3.25
N GLU A 10 -7.96 -4.45 -2.18
CA GLU A 10 -8.57 -4.27 -0.86
C GLU A 10 -8.32 -2.84 -0.34
N ILE A 11 -7.07 -2.37 -0.37
CA ILE A 11 -6.71 -1.00 0.04
C ILE A 11 -7.47 0.04 -0.78
N ILE A 12 -7.55 -0.14 -2.09
CA ILE A 12 -8.31 0.77 -2.95
C ILE A 12 -9.78 0.80 -2.54
N LYS A 13 -10.43 -0.35 -2.34
CA LYS A 13 -11.85 -0.40 -1.94
C LYS A 13 -12.10 0.24 -0.57
N THR A 14 -11.18 0.11 0.38
CA THR A 14 -11.32 0.67 1.73
C THR A 14 -11.19 2.18 1.76
N TYR A 15 -10.29 2.75 0.95
CA TYR A 15 -9.95 4.19 0.99
C TYR A 15 -10.50 5.00 -0.19
N ALA A 16 -11.13 4.35 -1.17
CA ALA A 16 -11.78 5.01 -2.30
C ALA A 16 -12.88 5.97 -1.82
N THR A 17 -12.86 7.19 -2.35
CA THR A 17 -13.86 8.22 -2.04
C THR A 17 -15.13 8.07 -2.89
N HIS A 18 -15.02 7.38 -4.02
CA HIS A 18 -16.11 7.05 -4.92
C HIS A 18 -15.80 5.76 -5.71
N GLU A 19 -16.80 5.22 -6.39
CA GLU A 19 -16.60 4.05 -7.25
C GLU A 19 -15.60 4.36 -8.38
N GLY A 20 -14.62 3.47 -8.59
CA GLY A 20 -13.56 3.66 -9.58
C GLY A 20 -12.43 4.60 -9.16
N ASP A 21 -12.46 5.14 -7.93
CA ASP A 21 -11.35 5.94 -7.39
C ASP A 21 -10.11 5.06 -7.16
N THR A 22 -9.10 5.26 -7.99
CA THR A 22 -7.82 4.52 -7.92
C THR A 22 -6.63 5.45 -7.69
N GLY A 23 -6.87 6.76 -7.61
CA GLY A 23 -5.85 7.80 -7.74
C GLY A 23 -5.98 8.96 -6.77
N SER A 24 -7.03 9.01 -5.95
CA SER A 24 -7.18 10.04 -4.94
C SER A 24 -6.00 10.08 -3.96
N PRO A 25 -5.75 11.24 -3.33
CA PRO A 25 -4.75 11.37 -2.29
C PRO A 25 -4.89 10.32 -1.19
N GLU A 26 -6.12 10.01 -0.77
CA GLU A 26 -6.44 9.04 0.28
C GLU A 26 -5.99 7.63 -0.11
N VAL A 27 -6.36 7.18 -1.32
CA VAL A 27 -5.96 5.87 -1.85
C VAL A 27 -4.44 5.79 -2.02
N GLN A 28 -3.82 6.83 -2.57
CA GLN A 28 -2.37 6.84 -2.80
C GLN A 28 -1.60 6.83 -1.47
N VAL A 29 -2.03 7.61 -0.47
CA VAL A 29 -1.43 7.62 0.87
C VAL A 29 -1.57 6.24 1.53
N ALA A 30 -2.73 5.60 1.43
CA ALA A 30 -2.92 4.26 2.00
C ALA A 30 -1.98 3.22 1.35
N LEU A 31 -1.86 3.22 0.02
CA LEU A 31 -0.96 2.33 -0.72
C LEU A 31 0.52 2.56 -0.35
N LEU A 32 0.96 3.82 -0.28
CA LEU A 32 2.33 4.16 0.12
C LEU A 32 2.59 3.78 1.58
N THR A 33 1.63 4.01 2.47
CA THR A 33 1.73 3.66 3.90
C THR A 33 1.96 2.16 4.08
N LYS A 34 1.16 1.33 3.40
CA LYS A 34 1.34 -0.12 3.46
C LYS A 34 2.72 -0.53 2.94
N ARG A 35 3.14 0.03 1.79
CA ARG A 35 4.46 -0.27 1.22
C ARG A 35 5.62 0.16 2.12
N ILE A 36 5.50 1.29 2.81
CA ILE A 36 6.47 1.75 3.81
C ILE A 36 6.52 0.78 4.99
N ALA A 37 5.39 0.31 5.49
CA ALA A 37 5.34 -0.66 6.59
C ALA A 37 6.03 -1.98 6.20
N ASP A 38 5.71 -2.51 5.00
CA ASP A 38 6.33 -3.74 4.51
C ASP A 38 7.84 -3.58 4.27
N LEU A 39 8.27 -2.43 3.75
CA LEU A 39 9.69 -2.14 3.57
C LEU A 39 10.40 -1.96 4.91
N THR A 40 9.74 -1.35 5.90
CA THR A 40 10.29 -1.18 7.24
C THR A 40 10.54 -2.53 7.90
N GLU A 41 9.60 -3.47 7.78
CA GLU A 41 9.78 -4.80 8.33
C GLU A 41 10.89 -5.56 7.61
N HIS A 42 10.89 -5.51 6.27
CA HIS A 42 11.95 -6.09 5.44
C HIS A 42 13.34 -5.62 5.87
N LEU A 43 13.54 -4.30 6.04
CA LEU A 43 14.85 -3.74 6.41
C LEU A 43 15.25 -4.03 7.87
N LYS A 44 14.31 -4.35 8.76
CA LYS A 44 14.65 -4.82 10.13
C LYS A 44 15.30 -6.20 10.09
N GLU A 45 14.77 -7.09 9.26
CA GLU A 45 15.30 -8.44 9.06
C GLU A 45 16.57 -8.42 8.19
N HIS A 46 16.56 -7.61 7.13
CA HIS A 46 17.63 -7.49 6.14
C HIS A 46 18.41 -6.18 6.30
N LYS A 47 19.20 -6.07 7.37
CA LYS A 47 19.90 -4.83 7.76
C LYS A 47 20.92 -4.27 6.75
N HIS A 48 21.31 -5.06 5.75
CA HIS A 48 22.32 -4.69 4.75
C HIS A 48 21.73 -4.59 3.33
N ASP A 49 20.40 -4.67 3.21
CA ASP A 49 19.67 -4.37 1.97
C ASP A 49 19.27 -2.88 1.91
#